data_AF-A0A2K3K7F2-F1
#
_entry.id   AF-A0A2K3K7F2-F1
#
_cell.length_a   1.000
_cell.length_b   1.000
_cell.length_c   1.000
_cell.angle_alpha   90.00
_cell.angle_beta   90.00
_cell.angle_gamma   90.00
#
_symmetry.space_group_name_H-M   'P 1'
#
loop_
_entity.id
_entity.type
_entity.pdbx_description
1 polymer ?
#
loop_
_entity_poly.entity_id
_entity_poly.type
_entity_poly.pdbx_seq_one_letter_code
_entity_poly.pdbx_strand_id
1 'polypeptide(L)'
;MIKALPTETIDNLHKTAKLMVSAGFEKDFSDVYISCRKECLVECLTRLGFKKLNIEDIQMLSWMEIEDGLKRWIKASKLALKILFPTERRLCDRVFFGFSSTADLSFMNVCMEFTLQLLNFADAIAIGSRSHERLFSVIDMFETMRDLIPEFESLFRDQYSLSLQNEATTIWKRLGEAIRGIFAELADLIRQDPAWDAVPDSGGLHPITRYVMNYLPAASRSRKTLEQVFEEDYENPLKEYPKIEDRMHCSNSSLSVQMRVIMELLESNLQAKSKIYEDPGLYYVFLINNS
;
A
#
# COMPACT_ATOMS: atom_id res chain seq x y z
N MET A 1 -25.07 -5.98 1.04
CA MET A 1 -24.91 -5.56 -0.36
C MET A 1 -25.97 -4.51 -0.63
N ILE A 2 -25.59 -3.37 -1.21
CA ILE A 2 -26.56 -2.33 -1.62
C ILE A 2 -27.58 -3.01 -2.54
N LYS A 3 -28.86 -3.00 -2.16
CA LYS A 3 -29.92 -3.46 -3.07
C LYS A 3 -29.96 -2.47 -4.23
N ALA A 4 -29.84 -2.98 -5.46
CA ALA A 4 -30.04 -2.16 -6.65
C ALA A 4 -31.42 -1.49 -6.56
N LEU A 5 -31.47 -0.18 -6.78
CA LEU A 5 -32.73 0.55 -6.80
C LEU A 5 -33.56 0.05 -7.98
N PRO A 6 -34.89 -0.17 -7.80
CA PRO A 6 -35.77 -0.52 -8.90
C PRO A 6 -35.71 0.55 -10.00
N THR A 7 -35.81 0.13 -11.26
CA THR A 7 -35.80 1.05 -12.41
C THR A 7 -36.86 2.15 -12.27
N GLU A 8 -38.06 1.80 -11.82
CA GLU A 8 -39.15 2.77 -11.59
C GLU A 8 -38.74 3.88 -10.58
N THR A 9 -38.03 3.52 -9.51
CA THR A 9 -37.53 4.49 -8.53
C THR A 9 -36.50 5.42 -9.15
N ILE A 10 -35.58 4.89 -9.96
CA ILE A 10 -34.56 5.69 -10.66
C ILE A 10 -35.21 6.64 -11.66
N ASP A 11 -36.21 6.18 -12.40
CA ASP A 11 -36.91 7.00 -13.40
C ASP A 11 -37.72 8.12 -12.71
N ASN A 12 -38.32 7.84 -11.55
CA ASN A 12 -38.98 8.85 -10.73
C ASN A 12 -37.99 9.87 -10.16
N LEU A 13 -36.83 9.43 -9.64
CA LEU A 13 -35.75 10.33 -9.20
C LEU A 13 -35.27 11.23 -10.33
N HIS A 14 -35.11 10.69 -11.55
CA HIS A 14 -34.72 11.47 -12.71
C HIS A 14 -35.76 12.53 -13.10
N LYS A 15 -37.06 12.19 -13.08
CA LYS A 15 -38.14 13.15 -13.31
C LYS A 15 -38.11 14.27 -12.27
N THR A 16 -37.92 13.93 -10.99
CA THR A 16 -37.78 14.91 -9.91
C THR A 16 -36.57 15.80 -10.11
N ALA A 17 -35.42 15.24 -10.46
CA ALA A 17 -34.20 16.00 -10.76
C ALA A 17 -34.46 17.03 -11.86
N LYS A 18 -35.07 16.63 -12.98
CA LYS A 18 -35.45 17.54 -14.07
C LYS A 18 -36.36 18.68 -13.61
N LEU A 19 -37.38 18.37 -12.80
CA LEU A 19 -38.29 19.38 -12.27
C LEU A 19 -37.56 20.36 -11.36
N MET A 20 -36.74 19.88 -10.42
CA MET A 20 -36.00 20.74 -9.49
C MET A 20 -34.97 21.62 -10.21
N VAL A 21 -34.26 21.08 -11.20
CA VAL A 21 -33.35 21.86 -12.05
C VAL A 21 -34.11 22.95 -12.81
N SER A 22 -35.27 22.63 -13.42
CA SER A 22 -36.09 23.62 -14.12
C SER A 22 -36.63 24.73 -13.22
N ALA A 23 -36.77 24.44 -11.92
CA ALA A 23 -37.19 25.39 -10.89
C ALA A 23 -36.02 26.14 -10.22
N GLY A 24 -34.77 25.89 -10.63
CA GLY A 24 -33.57 26.54 -10.09
C GLY A 24 -33.02 25.94 -8.79
N PHE A 25 -33.51 24.77 -8.36
CA PHE A 25 -33.13 24.09 -7.11
C PHE A 25 -32.19 22.89 -7.34
N GLU A 26 -31.34 22.96 -8.37
CA GLU A 26 -30.41 21.88 -8.73
C GLU A 26 -29.46 21.50 -7.60
N LYS A 27 -28.91 22.52 -6.93
CA LYS A 27 -27.96 22.33 -5.83
C LYS A 27 -28.62 21.62 -4.64
N ASP A 28 -29.81 22.07 -4.24
CA ASP A 28 -30.53 21.48 -3.11
C ASP A 28 -30.89 20.02 -3.38
N PHE A 29 -31.35 19.70 -4.61
CA PHE A 29 -31.60 18.31 -5.00
C PHE A 29 -30.33 17.47 -4.94
N SER A 30 -29.22 17.99 -5.46
CA SER A 30 -27.93 17.30 -5.48
C SER A 30 -27.40 17.06 -4.07
N ASP A 31 -27.49 18.04 -3.17
CA ASP A 31 -27.05 17.93 -1.78
C ASP A 31 -27.83 16.86 -1.01
N VAL A 32 -29.16 16.81 -1.19
CA VAL A 32 -30.01 15.77 -0.59
C VAL A 32 -29.68 14.39 -1.17
N TYR A 33 -29.54 14.28 -2.49
CA TYR A 33 -29.13 13.03 -3.14
C TYR A 33 -27.79 12.53 -2.57
N ILE A 34 -26.77 13.39 -2.55
CA ILE A 34 -25.43 13.07 -2.05
C ILE A 34 -25.50 12.61 -0.60
N SER A 35 -26.25 13.29 0.27
CA SER A 35 -26.38 12.90 1.68
C SER A 35 -26.93 11.49 1.83
N CYS A 36 -28.05 11.17 1.17
CA CYS A 36 -28.67 9.85 1.24
C CYS A 36 -27.74 8.74 0.70
N ARG A 37 -27.03 9.02 -0.39
CA ARG A 37 -26.11 8.04 -0.98
C ARG A 37 -24.86 7.82 -0.13
N LYS A 38 -24.33 8.86 0.53
CA LYS A 38 -23.23 8.75 1.51
C LYS A 38 -23.61 7.85 2.67
N GLU A 39 -24.80 8.02 3.24
CA GLU A 39 -25.30 7.16 4.32
C GLU A 39 -25.34 5.69 3.90
N CYS A 40 -25.83 5.40 2.68
CA CYS A 40 -25.84 4.04 2.13
C CYS A 40 -24.42 3.44 2.00
N LEU A 41 -23.44 4.25 1.58
CA LEU A 41 -22.05 3.81 1.49
C LEU A 41 -21.47 3.54 2.89
N VAL A 42 -21.68 4.44 3.85
CA VAL A 42 -21.20 4.28 5.24
C VAL A 42 -21.75 3.00 5.87
N GLU A 43 -23.03 2.67 5.64
CA GLU A 43 -23.62 1.41 6.11
C GLU A 43 -22.88 0.20 5.52
N CYS A 44 -22.53 0.26 4.23
CA CYS A 44 -21.77 -0.81 3.59
C CYS A 44 -20.37 -0.98 4.19
N LEU A 45 -19.69 0.11 4.52
CA LEU A 45 -18.37 0.05 5.17
C LEU A 45 -18.43 -0.55 6.55
N THR A 46 -19.42 -0.12 7.34
CA THR A 46 -19.67 -0.62 8.68
C THR A 46 -19.83 -2.15 8.65
N ARG A 47 -20.57 -2.66 7.65
CA ARG A 47 -20.75 -4.11 7.45
C ARG A 47 -19.49 -4.86 7.00
N LEU A 48 -18.55 -4.18 6.36
CA LEU A 48 -17.23 -4.73 6.01
C LEU A 48 -16.25 -4.69 7.19
N GLY A 49 -16.63 -4.05 8.29
CA GLY A 49 -15.77 -3.83 9.45
C GLY A 49 -14.63 -2.85 9.16
N PHE A 50 -14.70 -2.08 8.06
CA PHE A 50 -13.72 -1.06 7.76
C PHE A 50 -14.08 0.20 8.56
N LYS A 51 -13.33 0.45 9.64
CA LYS A 51 -13.53 1.61 10.51
C LYS A 51 -12.79 2.82 9.92
N LYS A 52 -13.40 4.00 10.09
CA LYS A 52 -12.69 5.27 9.90
C LYS A 52 -11.58 5.33 10.94
N LEU A 53 -10.34 5.36 10.48
CA LEU A 53 -9.14 5.52 11.30
C LEU A 53 -8.41 6.76 10.80
N ASN A 54 -7.98 7.64 11.71
CA ASN A 54 -7.08 8.72 11.34
C ASN A 54 -5.64 8.21 11.22
N ILE A 55 -4.77 8.97 10.56
CA ILE A 55 -3.35 8.62 10.39
C ILE A 55 -2.67 8.38 11.75
N GLU A 56 -2.98 9.20 12.75
CA GLU A 56 -2.48 9.07 14.13
C GLU A 56 -2.97 7.78 14.79
N ASP A 57 -4.24 7.42 14.61
CA ASP A 57 -4.79 6.16 15.14
C ASP A 57 -4.09 4.95 14.53
N ILE A 58 -3.81 4.99 13.21
CA ILE A 58 -3.14 3.91 12.48
C ILE A 58 -1.70 3.74 12.96
N GLN A 59 -1.00 4.83 13.27
CA GLN A 59 0.37 4.78 13.79
C GLN A 59 0.45 4.19 15.20
N MET A 60 -0.61 4.29 15.99
CA MET A 60 -0.69 3.74 17.35
C MET A 60 -1.15 2.28 17.40
N LEU A 61 -1.59 1.70 16.28
CA LEU A 61 -2.05 0.32 16.24
C LEU A 61 -0.91 -0.67 16.50
N SER A 62 -1.23 -1.73 17.25
CA SER A 62 -0.36 -2.90 17.33
C SER A 62 -0.27 -3.61 15.98
N TRP A 63 0.79 -4.41 15.81
CA TRP A 63 1.01 -5.15 14.57
C TRP A 63 -0.16 -6.06 14.18
N MET A 64 -0.72 -6.78 15.16
CA MET A 64 -1.87 -7.66 14.94
C MET A 64 -3.10 -6.88 14.43
N GLU A 65 -3.32 -5.67 14.93
CA GLU A 65 -4.41 -4.80 14.49
C GLU A 65 -4.19 -4.27 13.07
N ILE A 66 -2.93 -4.02 12.69
CA ILE A 66 -2.56 -3.61 11.34
C ILE A 66 -2.81 -4.75 10.34
N GLU A 67 -2.39 -5.98 10.62
CA GLU A 67 -2.62 -7.12 9.72
C GLU A 67 -4.13 -7.39 9.52
N ASP A 68 -4.90 -7.33 10.60
CA ASP A 68 -6.34 -7.47 10.55
C ASP A 68 -7.00 -6.30 9.80
N GLY A 69 -6.49 -5.08 10.02
CA GLY A 69 -6.86 -3.88 9.29
C GLY A 69 -6.60 -4.02 7.79
N LEU A 70 -5.43 -4.53 7.40
CA LEU A 70 -5.04 -4.77 6.02
C LEU A 70 -6.00 -5.74 5.33
N LYS A 71 -6.33 -6.86 5.95
CA LYS A 71 -7.29 -7.83 5.38
C LYS A 71 -8.67 -7.21 5.15
N ARG A 72 -9.12 -6.34 6.06
CA ARG A 72 -10.38 -5.59 5.91
C ARG A 72 -10.26 -4.52 4.82
N TRP A 73 -9.15 -3.80 4.78
CA TRP A 73 -8.84 -2.81 3.75
C TRP A 73 -8.83 -3.43 2.36
N ILE A 74 -8.11 -4.54 2.12
CA ILE A 74 -8.07 -5.22 0.81
C ILE A 74 -9.49 -5.58 0.34
N LYS A 75 -10.32 -6.14 1.23
CA LYS A 75 -11.71 -6.50 0.92
C LYS A 75 -12.55 -5.25 0.61
N ALA A 76 -12.43 -4.21 1.43
CA ALA A 76 -13.15 -2.96 1.27
C ALA A 76 -12.77 -2.25 -0.03
N SER A 77 -11.48 -2.08 -0.32
CA SER A 77 -10.95 -1.46 -1.54
C SER A 77 -11.42 -2.19 -2.80
N LYS A 78 -11.32 -3.53 -2.83
CA LYS A 78 -11.78 -4.33 -3.96
C LYS A 78 -13.29 -4.19 -4.16
N LEU A 79 -14.09 -4.24 -3.09
CA LEU A 79 -15.53 -4.07 -3.20
C LEU A 79 -15.92 -2.66 -3.64
N ALA A 80 -15.24 -1.64 -3.11
CA ALA A 80 -15.46 -0.23 -3.40
C ALA A 80 -15.28 0.04 -4.90
N LEU A 81 -14.08 -0.21 -5.40
CA LEU A 81 -13.67 0.17 -6.75
C LEU A 81 -14.23 -0.74 -7.82
N LYS A 82 -14.45 -2.03 -7.53
CA LYS A 82 -14.96 -2.98 -8.55
C LYS A 82 -16.48 -3.10 -8.57
N ILE A 83 -17.19 -2.69 -7.51
CA ILE A 83 -18.65 -2.88 -7.41
C ILE A 83 -19.37 -1.61 -6.99
N LEU A 84 -19.05 -1.03 -5.84
CA LEU A 84 -19.85 0.08 -5.28
C LEU A 84 -19.75 1.35 -6.12
N PHE A 85 -18.54 1.82 -6.41
CA PHE A 85 -18.31 3.05 -7.17
C PHE A 85 -18.78 2.93 -8.63
N PRO A 86 -18.54 1.83 -9.37
CA PRO A 86 -19.13 1.66 -10.69
C PRO A 86 -20.66 1.66 -10.66
N THR A 87 -21.27 1.08 -9.62
CA THR A 87 -22.74 1.09 -9.45
C THR A 87 -23.24 2.49 -9.16
N GLU A 88 -22.56 3.24 -8.31
CA GLU A 88 -22.91 4.64 -8.00
C GLU A 88 -22.75 5.54 -9.21
N ARG A 89 -21.68 5.40 -10.00
CA ARG A 89 -21.47 6.17 -11.23
C ARG A 89 -22.64 5.99 -12.19
N ARG A 90 -23.03 4.74 -12.46
CA ARG A 90 -24.20 4.42 -13.30
C ARG A 90 -25.50 5.00 -12.76
N LEU A 91 -25.66 5.04 -11.43
CA LEU A 91 -26.84 5.63 -10.80
C LEU A 91 -26.87 7.15 -11.00
N CYS A 92 -25.75 7.84 -10.74
CA CYS A 92 -25.61 9.27 -11.00
C CYS A 92 -25.91 9.60 -12.47
N ASP A 93 -25.33 8.86 -13.41
CA ASP A 93 -25.54 9.06 -14.85
C ASP A 93 -27.02 8.94 -15.25
N ARG A 94 -27.76 8.02 -14.61
CA ARG A 94 -29.19 7.82 -14.86
C ARG A 94 -30.07 8.89 -14.20
N VAL A 95 -29.80 9.23 -12.94
CA VAL A 95 -30.60 10.21 -12.19
C VAL A 95 -30.40 11.61 -12.77
N PHE A 96 -29.17 11.96 -13.12
CA PHE A 96 -28.80 13.26 -13.67
C PHE A 96 -28.66 13.24 -15.21
N PHE A 97 -29.36 12.33 -15.89
CA PHE A 97 -29.28 12.22 -17.34
C PHE A 97 -29.60 13.57 -18.04
N GLY A 98 -28.65 14.08 -18.83
CA GLY A 98 -28.73 15.41 -19.45
C GLY A 98 -28.07 16.55 -18.65
N PHE A 99 -27.56 16.27 -17.45
CA PHE A 99 -26.84 17.19 -16.56
C PHE A 99 -25.48 16.60 -16.16
N SER A 100 -24.56 16.44 -17.13
CA SER A 100 -23.32 15.66 -16.94
C SER A 100 -22.41 16.23 -15.84
N SER A 101 -22.27 17.56 -15.75
CA SER A 101 -21.47 18.21 -14.68
C SER A 101 -21.98 17.86 -13.29
N THR A 102 -23.30 17.79 -13.13
CA THR A 102 -24.00 17.52 -11.87
C THR A 102 -23.90 16.05 -11.50
N ALA A 103 -23.96 15.16 -12.50
CA ALA A 103 -23.70 13.73 -12.34
C ALA A 103 -22.28 13.48 -11.83
N ASP A 104 -21.29 14.09 -12.47
CA ASP A 104 -19.86 13.95 -12.14
C ASP A 104 -19.56 14.49 -10.73
N LEU A 105 -20.01 15.71 -10.43
CA LEU A 105 -19.86 16.32 -9.10
C LEU A 105 -20.56 15.52 -8.01
N SER A 106 -21.77 15.01 -8.27
CA SER A 106 -22.52 14.20 -7.30
C SER A 106 -21.81 12.87 -7.03
N PHE A 107 -21.37 12.17 -8.09
CA PHE A 107 -20.61 10.94 -7.96
C PHE A 107 -19.32 11.15 -7.14
N MET A 108 -18.54 12.17 -7.50
CA MET A 108 -17.30 12.51 -6.82
C MET A 108 -17.59 12.78 -5.34
N ASN A 109 -18.54 13.67 -5.02
CA ASN A 109 -18.88 14.02 -3.65
C ASN A 109 -19.34 12.81 -2.82
N VAL A 110 -20.10 11.89 -3.41
CA VAL A 110 -20.56 10.66 -2.74
C VAL A 110 -19.37 9.75 -2.39
N CYS A 111 -18.41 9.59 -3.31
CA CYS A 111 -17.32 8.62 -3.14
C CYS A 111 -16.07 9.20 -2.47
N MET A 112 -15.91 10.52 -2.43
CA MET A 112 -14.67 11.20 -2.04
C MET A 112 -14.22 10.83 -0.63
N GLU A 113 -15.09 10.96 0.37
CA GLU A 113 -14.71 10.72 1.76
C GLU A 113 -14.22 9.28 1.96
N PHE A 114 -14.90 8.32 1.36
CA PHE A 114 -14.50 6.92 1.47
C PHE A 114 -13.21 6.64 0.70
N THR A 115 -13.06 7.21 -0.49
CA THR A 115 -11.83 7.10 -1.28
C THR A 115 -10.63 7.63 -0.51
N LEU A 116 -10.75 8.81 0.11
CA LEU A 116 -9.71 9.38 0.96
C LEU A 116 -9.39 8.50 2.16
N GLN A 117 -10.37 7.86 2.80
CA GLN A 117 -10.10 6.92 3.89
C GLN A 117 -9.30 5.70 3.43
N LEU A 118 -9.61 5.14 2.25
CA LEU A 118 -8.84 4.03 1.70
C LEU A 118 -7.40 4.45 1.39
N LEU A 119 -7.22 5.62 0.79
CA LEU A 119 -5.90 6.16 0.44
C LEU A 119 -5.08 6.50 1.69
N ASN A 120 -5.67 7.18 2.67
CA ASN A 120 -5.00 7.53 3.93
C ASN A 120 -4.54 6.28 4.70
N PHE A 121 -5.31 5.19 4.68
CA PHE A 121 -4.87 3.94 5.28
C PHE A 121 -3.63 3.39 4.59
N ALA A 122 -3.60 3.42 3.26
CA ALA A 122 -2.44 2.95 2.51
C ALA A 122 -1.22 3.84 2.70
N ASP A 123 -1.40 5.16 2.71
CA ASP A 123 -0.32 6.13 2.94
C ASP A 123 0.28 5.99 4.36
N ALA A 124 -0.58 5.80 5.37
CA ALA A 124 -0.12 5.56 6.74
C ALA A 124 0.75 4.29 6.86
N ILE A 125 0.38 3.22 6.15
CA ILE A 125 1.20 2.00 6.08
C ILE A 125 2.51 2.24 5.33
N ALA A 126 2.49 2.98 4.22
CA ALA A 126 3.68 3.33 3.46
C ALA A 126 4.68 4.15 4.30
N ILE A 127 4.19 5.13 5.08
CA ILE A 127 5.03 5.98 5.94
C ILE A 127 5.56 5.20 7.15
N GLY A 128 4.71 4.40 7.79
CA GLY A 128 5.00 3.75 9.07
C GLY A 128 5.79 2.44 8.97
N SER A 129 6.01 1.89 7.77
CA SER A 129 6.54 0.53 7.60
C SER A 129 7.96 0.52 7.05
N ARG A 130 8.94 0.57 7.96
CA ARG A 130 10.35 0.31 7.62
C ARG A 130 10.91 -0.98 8.24
N SER A 131 10.24 -1.51 9.26
CA SER A 131 10.61 -2.79 9.85
C SER A 131 10.46 -3.96 8.87
N HIS A 132 11.47 -4.81 8.86
CA HIS A 132 11.52 -6.07 8.10
C HIS A 132 10.32 -6.99 8.34
N GLU A 133 9.71 -6.98 9.52
CA GLU A 133 8.53 -7.80 9.82
C GLU A 133 7.31 -7.41 8.97
N ARG A 134 7.30 -6.19 8.42
CA ARG A 134 6.16 -5.63 7.69
C ARG A 134 6.17 -5.91 6.19
N LEU A 135 7.24 -6.48 5.65
CA LEU A 135 7.43 -6.62 4.20
C LEU A 135 6.21 -7.22 3.49
N PHE A 136 5.70 -8.35 3.98
CA PHE A 136 4.62 -9.07 3.31
C PHE A 136 3.31 -8.26 3.27
N SER A 137 3.00 -7.56 4.36
CA SER A 137 1.83 -6.68 4.44
C SER A 137 1.92 -5.50 3.48
N VAL A 138 3.12 -4.90 3.35
CA VAL A 138 3.35 -3.79 2.40
C VAL A 138 3.29 -4.31 0.96
N ILE A 139 3.81 -5.50 0.69
CA ILE A 139 3.70 -6.16 -0.63
C ILE A 139 2.23 -6.42 -0.99
N ASP A 140 1.45 -7.03 -0.10
CA ASP A 140 0.03 -7.33 -0.34
C ASP A 140 -0.76 -6.04 -0.65
N MET A 141 -0.42 -4.94 0.02
CA MET A 141 -1.00 -3.64 -0.23
C MET A 141 -0.54 -3.04 -1.56
N PHE A 142 0.76 -3.11 -1.88
CA PHE A 142 1.33 -2.66 -3.15
C PHE A 142 0.66 -3.37 -4.33
N GLU A 143 0.53 -4.70 -4.26
CA GLU A 143 -0.13 -5.51 -5.29
C GLU A 143 -1.61 -5.14 -5.41
N THR A 144 -2.30 -4.98 -4.28
CA THR A 144 -3.71 -4.59 -4.29
C THR A 144 -3.91 -3.19 -4.89
N MET A 145 -3.05 -2.22 -4.55
CA MET A 145 -3.10 -0.88 -5.14
C MET A 145 -2.83 -0.93 -6.65
N ARG A 146 -1.76 -1.64 -7.08
CA ARG A 146 -1.44 -1.84 -8.50
C ARG A 146 -2.64 -2.36 -9.28
N ASP A 147 -3.31 -3.38 -8.75
CA ASP A 147 -4.46 -4.02 -9.40
C ASP A 147 -5.72 -3.13 -9.39
N LEU A 148 -5.74 -2.06 -8.59
CA LEU A 148 -6.85 -1.12 -8.44
C LEU A 148 -6.62 0.21 -9.17
N ILE A 149 -5.38 0.59 -9.49
CA ILE A 149 -5.06 1.81 -10.25
C ILE A 149 -5.90 1.92 -11.53
N PRO A 150 -6.04 0.86 -12.37
CA PRO A 150 -6.88 0.95 -13.57
C PRO A 150 -8.36 1.25 -13.27
N GLU A 151 -8.87 0.80 -12.12
CA GLU A 151 -10.24 1.11 -11.68
C GLU A 151 -10.36 2.58 -11.27
N PHE A 152 -9.35 3.13 -10.59
CA PHE A 152 -9.27 4.57 -10.30
C PHE A 152 -9.25 5.39 -11.59
N GLU A 153 -8.38 5.03 -12.53
CA GLU A 153 -8.28 5.66 -13.86
C GLU A 153 -9.62 5.59 -14.61
N SER A 154 -10.33 4.47 -14.48
CA SER A 154 -11.62 4.29 -15.13
C SER A 154 -12.76 5.09 -14.50
N LEU A 155 -12.80 5.18 -13.16
CA LEU A 155 -13.92 5.78 -12.43
C LEU A 155 -13.81 7.30 -12.28
N PHE A 156 -12.60 7.82 -12.18
CA PHE A 156 -12.32 9.20 -11.79
C PHE A 156 -11.77 10.06 -12.95
N ARG A 157 -12.33 9.89 -14.15
CA ARG A 157 -11.85 10.51 -15.40
C ARG A 157 -12.14 12.00 -15.54
N ASP A 158 -13.02 12.54 -14.71
CA ASP A 158 -13.42 13.94 -14.79
C ASP A 158 -12.41 14.87 -14.09
N GLN A 159 -12.45 16.15 -14.46
CA GLN A 159 -11.52 17.17 -13.95
C GLN A 159 -11.57 17.33 -12.43
N TYR A 160 -12.66 16.92 -11.77
CA TYR A 160 -12.85 17.06 -10.33
C TYR A 160 -12.19 15.95 -9.53
N SER A 161 -11.89 14.81 -10.17
CA SER A 161 -11.39 13.61 -9.51
C SER A 161 -9.98 13.19 -9.93
N LEU A 162 -9.35 13.91 -10.86
CA LEU A 162 -7.98 13.65 -11.31
C LEU A 162 -6.97 13.67 -10.17
N SER A 163 -7.19 14.51 -9.15
CA SER A 163 -6.35 14.54 -7.94
C SER A 163 -6.33 13.21 -7.20
N LEU A 164 -7.46 12.48 -7.14
CA LEU A 164 -7.55 11.18 -6.47
C LEU A 164 -6.77 10.10 -7.23
N GLN A 165 -6.73 10.16 -8.56
CA GLN A 165 -5.92 9.24 -9.37
C GLN A 165 -4.43 9.48 -9.14
N ASN A 166 -4.01 10.75 -9.15
CA ASN A 166 -2.63 11.13 -8.88
C ASN A 166 -2.21 10.73 -7.46
N GLU A 167 -3.09 10.90 -6.48
CA GLU A 167 -2.86 10.50 -5.10
C GLU A 167 -2.71 8.98 -4.97
N ALA A 168 -3.60 8.20 -5.60
CA ALA A 168 -3.52 6.74 -5.61
C ALA A 168 -2.19 6.24 -6.21
N THR A 169 -1.76 6.81 -7.33
CA THR A 169 -0.47 6.50 -7.97
C THR A 169 0.71 6.91 -7.09
N THR A 170 0.62 8.06 -6.42
CA THR A 170 1.67 8.55 -5.51
C THR A 170 1.85 7.62 -4.32
N ILE A 171 0.75 7.21 -3.69
CA ILE A 171 0.76 6.26 -2.57
C ILE A 171 1.29 4.90 -3.02
N TRP A 172 0.90 4.42 -4.20
CA TRP A 172 1.43 3.18 -4.75
C TRP A 172 2.97 3.23 -4.93
N LYS A 173 3.51 4.34 -5.46
CA LYS A 173 4.96 4.55 -5.54
C LYS A 173 5.62 4.59 -4.16
N ARG A 174 5.02 5.26 -3.18
CA ARG A 174 5.51 5.30 -1.80
C ARG A 174 5.53 3.92 -1.13
N LEU A 175 4.57 3.05 -1.43
CA LEU A 175 4.60 1.65 -0.98
C LEU A 175 5.80 0.91 -1.58
N GLY A 176 6.14 1.17 -2.84
CA GLY A 176 7.37 0.67 -3.47
C GLY A 176 8.63 1.18 -2.76
N GLU A 177 8.69 2.47 -2.44
CA GLU A 177 9.78 3.06 -1.66
C GLU A 177 9.89 2.45 -0.25
N ALA A 178 8.76 2.17 0.41
CA ALA A 178 8.73 1.50 1.70
C ALA A 178 9.32 0.09 1.62
N ILE A 179 8.98 -0.69 0.58
CA ILE A 179 9.58 -2.00 0.32
C ILE A 179 11.11 -1.88 0.15
N ARG A 180 11.59 -0.91 -0.64
CA ARG A 180 13.04 -0.67 -0.79
C ARG A 180 13.68 -0.28 0.54
N GLY A 181 13.01 0.56 1.33
CA GLY A 181 13.43 0.98 2.67
C GLY A 181 13.58 -0.19 3.64
N ILE A 182 12.66 -1.16 3.59
CA ILE A 182 12.72 -2.39 4.40
C ILE A 182 13.97 -3.22 4.07
N PHE A 183 14.31 -3.37 2.79
CA PHE A 183 15.55 -4.07 2.39
C PHE A 183 16.81 -3.32 2.88
N ALA A 184 16.79 -1.99 2.85
CA ALA A 184 17.88 -1.18 3.38
C ALA A 184 18.02 -1.34 4.92
N GLU A 185 16.90 -1.34 5.65
CA GLU A 185 16.90 -1.56 7.10
C GLU A 185 17.40 -2.97 7.47
N LEU A 186 17.04 -3.98 6.69
CA LEU A 186 17.59 -5.33 6.84
C LEU A 186 19.11 -5.36 6.65
N ALA A 187 19.62 -4.68 5.62
CA ALA A 187 21.06 -4.58 5.38
C ALA A 187 21.78 -3.87 6.54
N ASP A 188 21.19 -2.81 7.08
CA ASP A 188 21.75 -2.08 8.23
C ASP A 188 21.71 -2.91 9.51
N LEU A 189 20.65 -3.70 9.74
CA LEU A 189 20.56 -4.65 10.84
C LEU A 189 21.70 -5.67 10.80
N ILE A 190 21.99 -6.25 9.63
CA ILE A 190 23.10 -7.20 9.47
C ILE A 190 24.45 -6.52 9.71
N ARG A 191 24.64 -5.27 9.25
CA ARG A 191 25.88 -4.51 9.48
C ARG A 191 26.11 -4.19 10.95
N GLN A 192 25.06 -3.82 11.67
CA GLN A 192 25.12 -3.38 13.05
C GLN A 192 25.05 -4.53 14.06
N ASP A 193 24.79 -5.77 13.60
CA ASP A 193 24.76 -6.96 14.46
C ASP A 193 26.09 -7.14 15.20
N PRO A 194 26.12 -6.89 16.52
CA PRO A 194 27.36 -6.72 17.26
C PRO A 194 28.13 -8.05 17.32
N ALA A 195 29.44 -7.98 17.14
CA ALA A 195 30.25 -9.19 16.97
C ALA A 195 30.25 -10.11 18.21
N TRP A 196 30.08 -9.56 19.41
CA TRP A 196 30.18 -10.27 20.69
C TRP A 196 28.86 -10.85 21.21
N ASP A 197 27.72 -10.44 20.65
CA ASP A 197 26.41 -10.87 21.13
C ASP A 197 25.99 -12.17 20.43
N ALA A 198 25.50 -13.13 21.20
CA ALA A 198 24.98 -14.43 20.75
C ALA A 198 25.92 -15.33 19.91
N VAL A 199 27.25 -15.15 19.97
CA VAL A 199 28.20 -16.09 19.36
C VAL A 199 28.08 -17.44 20.06
N PRO A 200 27.66 -18.52 19.38
CA PRO A 200 27.48 -19.81 20.05
C PRO A 200 28.82 -20.37 20.50
N ASP A 201 28.97 -20.69 21.80
CA ASP A 201 30.23 -21.21 22.37
C ASP A 201 30.82 -22.41 21.61
N SER A 202 29.99 -23.13 20.85
CA SER A 202 30.34 -24.33 20.09
C SER A 202 30.52 -24.12 18.58
N GLY A 203 30.58 -22.89 18.06
CA GLY A 203 30.67 -22.65 16.61
C GLY A 203 29.40 -23.04 15.84
N GLY A 204 28.23 -22.97 16.49
CA GLY A 204 26.94 -23.34 15.89
C GLY A 204 26.35 -22.30 14.93
N LEU A 205 25.13 -22.56 14.45
CA LEU A 205 24.37 -21.65 13.60
C LEU A 205 24.04 -20.35 14.36
N HIS A 206 24.45 -19.21 13.81
CA HIS A 206 24.22 -17.88 14.35
C HIS A 206 22.75 -17.44 14.10
N PRO A 207 22.11 -16.74 15.06
CA PRO A 207 20.74 -16.24 14.89
C PRO A 207 20.54 -15.38 13.63
N ILE A 208 21.49 -14.51 13.29
CA ILE A 208 21.43 -13.66 12.09
C ILE A 208 21.38 -14.48 10.79
N THR A 209 22.16 -15.56 10.71
CA THR A 209 22.15 -16.48 9.56
C THR A 209 20.78 -17.13 9.42
N ARG A 210 20.25 -17.69 10.51
CA ARG A 210 18.92 -18.30 10.51
C ARG A 210 17.85 -17.29 10.09
N TYR A 211 17.95 -16.06 10.58
CA TYR A 211 17.01 -15.00 10.27
C TYR A 211 17.02 -14.64 8.78
N VAL A 212 18.19 -14.29 8.23
CA VAL A 212 18.34 -13.90 6.81
C VAL A 212 17.97 -15.06 5.88
N MET A 213 18.41 -16.28 6.20
CA MET A 213 18.15 -17.47 5.39
C MET A 213 16.70 -17.95 5.47
N ASN A 214 15.91 -17.53 6.45
CA ASN A 214 14.46 -17.71 6.44
C ASN A 214 13.75 -16.56 5.71
N TYR A 215 14.26 -15.34 5.86
CA TYR A 215 13.64 -14.13 5.32
C TYR A 215 13.72 -14.05 3.79
N LEU A 216 14.91 -14.21 3.20
CA LEU A 216 15.09 -14.06 1.75
C LEU A 216 14.27 -15.07 0.93
N PRO A 217 14.19 -16.37 1.29
CA PRO A 217 13.32 -17.30 0.60
C PRO A 217 11.84 -16.97 0.77
N ALA A 218 11.42 -16.47 1.94
CA ALA A 218 10.05 -16.04 2.15
C ALA A 218 9.70 -14.82 1.27
N ALA A 219 10.57 -13.81 1.23
CA ALA A 219 10.44 -12.65 0.34
C ALA A 219 10.42 -13.06 -1.14
N SER A 220 11.20 -14.08 -1.52
CA SER A 220 11.25 -14.61 -2.89
C SER A 220 9.92 -15.19 -3.38
N ARG A 221 8.95 -15.48 -2.50
CA ARG A 221 7.58 -15.86 -2.91
C ARG A 221 6.87 -14.74 -3.69
N SER A 222 7.21 -13.50 -3.37
CA SER A 222 6.71 -12.30 -4.04
C SER A 222 7.71 -11.73 -5.05
N ARG A 223 8.56 -12.59 -5.64
CA ARG A 223 9.65 -12.20 -6.56
C ARG A 223 9.19 -11.24 -7.65
N LYS A 224 8.09 -11.52 -8.34
CA LYS A 224 7.61 -10.69 -9.45
C LYS A 224 7.33 -9.25 -9.01
N THR A 225 6.70 -9.10 -7.86
CA THR A 225 6.39 -7.79 -7.28
C THR A 225 7.65 -7.09 -6.82
N LEU A 226 8.60 -7.82 -6.23
CA LEU A 226 9.89 -7.26 -5.84
C LEU A 226 10.71 -6.83 -7.07
N GLU A 227 10.76 -7.64 -8.14
CA GLU A 227 11.41 -7.29 -9.41
C GLU A 227 10.82 -5.99 -9.96
N GLN A 228 9.49 -5.91 -10.06
CA GLN A 228 8.77 -4.69 -10.43
C GLN A 228 9.22 -3.49 -9.56
N VAL A 229 9.16 -3.64 -8.24
CA VAL A 229 9.52 -2.59 -7.29
C VAL A 229 10.96 -2.14 -7.45
N PHE A 230 11.91 -3.02 -7.81
CA PHE A 230 13.32 -2.68 -7.98
C PHE A 230 13.71 -2.26 -9.41
N GLU A 231 12.86 -2.53 -10.41
CA GLU A 231 13.07 -2.13 -11.82
C GLU A 231 12.44 -0.76 -12.16
N GLU A 232 11.35 -0.37 -11.50
CA GLU A 232 10.51 0.81 -11.85
C GLU A 232 11.18 2.20 -11.78
N ASP A 233 12.43 2.34 -11.30
CA ASP A 233 13.10 3.67 -11.20
C ASP A 233 14.04 3.99 -12.38
N TYR A 234 13.95 3.24 -13.48
CA TYR A 234 14.68 3.56 -14.74
C TYR A 234 13.98 4.65 -15.58
N GLU A 235 12.70 4.96 -15.35
CA GLU A 235 11.91 5.91 -16.16
C GLU A 235 11.54 7.23 -15.45
N ASN A 236 12.42 7.77 -14.59
CA ASN A 236 12.20 9.13 -14.04
C ASN A 236 13.28 10.12 -14.50
N PRO A 237 13.03 10.94 -15.54
CA PRO A 237 14.00 11.92 -16.06
C PRO A 237 14.23 13.13 -15.14
N LEU A 238 13.63 13.19 -13.96
CA LEU A 238 13.67 14.35 -13.06
C LEU A 238 14.21 13.97 -11.67
N LYS A 239 15.51 13.72 -11.58
CA LYS A 239 16.26 13.82 -10.32
C LYS A 239 17.57 14.58 -10.55
N GLU A 240 17.47 15.89 -10.80
CA GLU A 240 18.55 16.84 -10.50
C GLU A 240 18.36 17.34 -9.06
N TYR A 241 19.05 16.73 -8.10
CA TYR A 241 19.41 17.37 -6.83
C TYR A 241 20.75 16.80 -6.33
N PRO A 242 21.55 17.61 -5.60
CA PRO A 242 23.00 17.54 -5.63
C PRO A 242 23.56 16.34 -4.88
N LYS A 243 24.59 15.73 -5.49
CA LYS A 243 25.46 14.72 -4.91
C LYS A 243 26.00 15.22 -3.57
N ILE A 244 25.60 14.56 -2.49
CA ILE A 244 26.40 14.50 -1.27
C ILE A 244 26.97 13.09 -1.23
N GLU A 245 28.29 13.04 -1.22
CA GLU A 245 29.11 11.84 -1.29
C GLU A 245 28.93 10.93 -0.06
N ASP A 246 29.04 9.63 -0.34
CA ASP A 246 29.35 8.55 0.60
C ASP A 246 28.27 8.05 1.57
N ARG A 247 27.11 7.70 1.01
CA ARG A 247 26.37 6.51 1.48
C ARG A 247 26.19 5.58 0.30
N MET A 248 26.46 4.29 0.51
CA MET A 248 26.23 3.24 -0.47
C MET A 248 24.73 3.18 -0.81
N HIS A 249 24.32 4.00 -1.78
CA HIS A 249 22.95 4.14 -2.22
C HIS A 249 22.55 2.87 -2.97
N CYS A 250 22.03 1.89 -2.24
CA CYS A 250 21.34 0.72 -2.77
C CYS A 250 19.94 1.08 -3.29
N SER A 251 19.69 2.34 -3.65
CA SER A 251 18.33 2.78 -3.96
C SER A 251 17.85 2.24 -5.30
N ASN A 252 18.74 1.94 -6.28
CA ASN A 252 18.36 1.67 -7.69
C ASN A 252 19.04 0.44 -8.32
N SER A 253 19.14 -0.69 -7.62
CA SER A 253 19.69 -1.92 -8.19
C SER A 253 18.64 -3.03 -8.23
N SER A 254 18.75 -3.92 -9.24
CA SER A 254 17.81 -5.05 -9.41
C SER A 254 17.70 -5.89 -8.14
N LEU A 255 16.58 -6.60 -7.97
CA LEU A 255 16.36 -7.51 -6.84
C LEU A 255 17.54 -8.49 -6.65
N SER A 256 18.12 -8.99 -7.74
CA SER A 256 19.29 -9.89 -7.69
C SER A 256 20.52 -9.25 -7.07
N VAL A 257 20.74 -7.94 -7.32
CA VAL A 257 21.84 -7.18 -6.73
C VAL A 257 21.56 -6.94 -5.25
N GLN A 258 20.34 -6.58 -4.88
CA GLN A 258 19.95 -6.40 -3.48
C GLN A 258 20.12 -7.69 -2.66
N MET A 259 19.66 -8.82 -3.19
CA MET A 259 19.87 -10.12 -2.55
C MET A 259 21.35 -10.45 -2.38
N ARG A 260 22.16 -10.19 -3.42
CA ARG A 260 23.61 -10.41 -3.33
C ARG A 260 24.25 -9.53 -2.25
N VAL A 261 23.92 -8.24 -2.22
CA VAL A 261 24.45 -7.31 -1.20
C VAL A 261 24.10 -7.79 0.20
N ILE A 262 22.87 -8.24 0.44
CA ILE A 262 22.47 -8.80 1.76
C ILE A 262 23.30 -10.03 2.11
N MET A 263 23.53 -10.95 1.16
CA MET A 263 24.34 -12.14 1.37
C MET A 263 25.81 -11.81 1.63
N GLU A 264 26.41 -10.88 0.88
CA GLU A 264 27.79 -10.41 1.08
C GLU A 264 27.96 -9.72 2.44
N LEU A 265 26.96 -8.94 2.88
CA LEU A 265 26.95 -8.32 4.20
C LEU A 265 26.87 -9.37 5.31
N LEU A 266 26.03 -10.39 5.15
CA LEU A 266 25.94 -11.50 6.08
C LEU A 266 27.27 -12.25 6.18
N GLU A 267 27.88 -12.60 5.05
CA GLU A 267 29.16 -13.29 5.00
C GLU A 267 30.26 -12.47 5.69
N SER A 268 30.38 -11.18 5.36
CA SER A 268 31.38 -10.28 5.97
C SER A 268 31.17 -10.14 7.48
N ASN A 269 29.92 -10.02 7.93
CA ASN A 269 29.59 -9.97 9.36
C ASN A 269 29.97 -11.28 10.09
N LEU A 270 29.66 -12.44 9.50
CA LEU A 270 30.03 -13.75 10.06
C LEU A 270 31.55 -13.96 10.08
N GLN A 271 32.26 -13.52 9.03
CA GLN A 271 33.72 -13.53 9.01
C GLN A 271 34.32 -12.65 10.12
N ALA A 272 33.74 -11.48 10.40
CA ALA A 272 34.17 -10.65 11.52
C ALA A 272 33.93 -11.34 12.88
N LYS A 273 32.76 -11.95 13.07
CA LYS A 273 32.39 -12.70 14.30
C LYS A 273 33.25 -13.92 14.53
N SER A 274 33.59 -14.66 13.48
CA SER A 274 34.41 -15.87 13.60
C SER A 274 35.79 -15.59 14.23
N LYS A 275 36.33 -14.37 14.09
CA LYS A 275 37.64 -13.98 14.67
C LYS A 275 37.65 -13.85 16.19
N ILE A 276 36.51 -14.02 16.85
CA ILE A 276 36.38 -14.00 18.32
C ILE A 276 36.84 -15.33 18.93
N TYR A 277 36.73 -16.44 18.21
CA TYR A 277 37.18 -17.74 18.71
C TYR A 277 38.70 -17.78 18.81
N GLU A 278 39.22 -18.11 19.99
CA GLU A 278 40.66 -18.33 20.20
C GLU A 278 41.16 -19.61 19.52
N ASP A 279 40.30 -20.63 19.40
CA ASP A 279 40.60 -21.89 18.70
C ASP A 279 40.35 -21.77 17.18
N PRO A 280 41.38 -21.94 16.34
CA PRO A 280 41.23 -21.98 14.89
C PRO A 280 40.26 -23.07 14.41
N GLY A 281 40.09 -24.17 15.14
CA GLY A 281 39.12 -25.22 14.80
C GLY A 281 37.68 -24.72 14.87
N LEU A 282 37.33 -24.03 15.96
CA LEU A 282 36.00 -23.45 16.16
C LEU A 282 35.69 -22.33 15.17
N TYR A 283 36.70 -21.55 14.77
CA TYR A 283 36.60 -20.57 13.68
C TYR A 283 36.06 -21.22 12.39
N TYR A 284 36.66 -22.32 11.94
CA TYR A 284 36.23 -22.98 10.69
C TYR A 284 34.89 -23.69 10.85
N VAL A 285 34.63 -24.34 11.99
CA VAL A 285 33.33 -24.97 12.27
C VAL A 285 32.20 -23.95 12.22
N PHE A 286 32.42 -22.77 12.81
CA PHE A 286 31.46 -21.68 12.77
C PHE A 286 31.16 -21.22 11.34
N LEU A 287 32.19 -21.00 10.51
CA LEU A 287 31.98 -20.58 9.13
C LEU A 287 31.25 -21.65 8.31
N ILE A 288 31.61 -22.92 8.44
CA ILE A 288 30.93 -24.03 7.73
C ILE A 288 29.46 -24.14 8.12
N ASN A 289 29.14 -23.95 9.40
CA ASN A 289 27.75 -24.02 9.88
C ASN A 289 26.90 -22.82 9.45
N ASN A 290 27.51 -21.72 9.01
CA ASN A 290 26.83 -20.47 8.68
C ASN A 290 26.96 -20.03 7.22
N SER A 291 27.69 -20.77 6.38
CA SER A 291 27.85 -20.53 4.94
C SER A 291 26.59 -20.82 4.15
#